data_AF-A0A376SDH5-F1
#
_entry.id   AF-A0A376SDH5-F1
#
_cell.length_a   1.000
_cell.length_b   1.000
_cell.length_c   1.000
_cell.angle_alpha   90.00
_cell.angle_beta   90.00
_cell.angle_gamma   90.00
#
_symmetry.space_group_name_H-M   'P 1'
#
loop_
_entity.id
_entity.type
_entity.pdbx_description
1 polymer ?
#
loop_
_entity_poly.entity_id
_entity_poly.type
_entity_poly.pdbx_seq_one_letter_code
_entity_poly.pdbx_strand_id
1 'polypeptide(L)'
;MSLTRSALQSWGDVKVVILGQDPYHGPGQAHGLAFSVRPGIATPPSLLNMYKELENTIPGFTRPNHGYLESWARQGVLLLNTVLTVRAGQAHSHASLGWETFTDKVISLINQHREGVVFLLWGSHAQKKGAIIDKQRHHVLKAPHPSPAFCASWVLWLQPFCAGKSVAGNNMARRRLTGCQYYRQRVSKFAGKRRMAALPPG
;
A
#
# COMPACT_ATOMS: atom_id res chain seq x y z
N MET A 1 -10.87 5.27 -18.66
CA MET A 1 -9.78 5.21 -17.66
C MET A 1 -8.55 4.68 -18.39
N SER A 2 -7.50 5.50 -18.57
CA SER A 2 -6.27 5.05 -19.25
C SER A 2 -5.41 4.32 -18.21
N LEU A 3 -5.23 3.00 -18.39
CA LEU A 3 -4.23 2.24 -17.65
C LEU A 3 -2.86 2.77 -18.11
N THR A 4 -2.15 3.47 -17.24
CA THR A 4 -0.82 4.01 -17.55
C THR A 4 0.13 2.86 -17.84
N ARG A 5 0.56 2.75 -19.11
CA ARG A 5 1.48 1.73 -19.65
C ARG A 5 2.81 1.64 -18.88
N SER A 6 3.16 2.67 -18.13
CA SER A 6 4.40 2.80 -17.35
C SER A 6 4.32 2.17 -15.95
N ALA A 7 3.12 1.81 -15.47
CA ALA A 7 2.88 1.23 -14.14
C ALA A 7 2.57 -0.28 -14.16
N LEU A 8 2.81 -0.97 -15.28
CA LEU A 8 2.67 -2.42 -15.37
C LEU A 8 3.78 -3.08 -14.54
N GLN A 9 3.44 -3.40 -13.29
CA GLN A 9 4.31 -4.14 -12.41
C GLN A 9 4.40 -5.59 -12.87
N SER A 10 5.62 -6.10 -13.01
CA SER A 10 5.80 -7.51 -13.35
C SER A 10 5.23 -8.38 -12.23
N TRP A 11 4.50 -9.43 -12.60
CA TRP A 11 3.91 -10.39 -11.67
C TRP A 11 4.95 -10.97 -10.69
N GLY A 12 6.19 -11.10 -11.16
CA GLY A 12 7.34 -11.62 -10.42
C GLY A 12 7.90 -10.70 -9.33
N ASP A 13 7.54 -9.42 -9.32
CA ASP A 13 8.19 -8.40 -8.48
C ASP A 13 7.33 -7.90 -7.32
N VAL A 14 6.12 -8.46 -7.14
CA VAL A 14 5.24 -8.08 -6.02
C VAL A 14 5.88 -8.47 -4.70
N LYS A 15 6.13 -7.45 -3.85
CA LYS A 15 6.70 -7.56 -2.50
C LYS A 15 5.71 -7.09 -1.44
N VAL A 16 4.95 -6.03 -1.76
CA VAL A 16 3.96 -5.42 -0.88
C VAL A 16 2.67 -5.23 -1.65
N VAL A 17 1.53 -5.49 -1.03
CA VAL A 17 0.19 -5.20 -1.56
C VAL A 17 -0.50 -4.22 -0.62
N ILE A 18 -1.00 -3.13 -1.17
CA ILE A 18 -1.82 -2.14 -0.46
C ILE A 18 -3.17 -2.09 -1.16
N LEU A 19 -4.24 -2.35 -0.40
CA LEU A 19 -5.60 -2.35 -0.94
C LEU A 19 -6.28 -0.99 -0.69
N GLY A 20 -6.72 -0.36 -1.77
CA GLY A 20 -7.69 0.74 -1.74
C GLY A 20 -9.09 0.26 -2.05
N GLN A 21 -10.11 1.09 -1.81
CA GLN A 21 -11.50 0.73 -2.09
C GLN A 21 -11.88 1.12 -3.53
N ASP A 22 -11.99 2.43 -3.77
CA ASP A 22 -12.40 3.00 -5.05
C ASP A 22 -11.35 3.95 -5.62
N PRO A 23 -11.31 4.15 -6.95
CA PRO A 23 -10.52 5.21 -7.56
C PRO A 23 -11.04 6.58 -7.14
N TYR A 24 -10.15 7.58 -7.13
CA TYR A 24 -10.57 8.97 -7.03
C TYR A 24 -11.51 9.36 -8.18
N HIS A 25 -12.61 10.03 -7.87
CA HIS A 25 -13.68 10.37 -8.82
C HIS A 25 -13.61 11.81 -9.35
N GLY A 26 -12.63 12.61 -8.92
CA GLY A 26 -12.39 13.96 -9.45
C GLY A 26 -11.67 13.93 -10.81
N PRO A 27 -11.88 14.94 -11.66
CA PRO A 27 -11.21 15.04 -12.96
C PRO A 27 -9.69 14.97 -12.84
N GLY A 28 -9.06 14.10 -13.63
CA GLY A 28 -7.59 13.97 -13.69
C GLY A 28 -6.92 13.35 -12.45
N GLN A 29 -7.68 13.01 -11.40
CA GLN A 29 -7.11 12.48 -10.16
C GLN A 29 -6.62 11.04 -10.33
N ALA A 30 -7.53 10.10 -10.61
CA ALA A 30 -7.18 8.69 -10.70
C ALA A 30 -6.36 8.36 -11.95
N HIS A 31 -5.37 7.48 -11.78
CA HIS A 31 -4.54 6.99 -12.87
C HIS A 31 -4.24 5.48 -12.79
N GLY A 32 -5.05 4.74 -12.02
CA GLY A 32 -4.97 3.27 -11.95
C GLY A 32 -4.18 2.71 -10.76
N LEU A 33 -3.61 3.56 -9.91
CA LEU A 33 -2.95 3.16 -8.67
C LEU A 33 -3.76 3.61 -7.44
N ALA A 34 -3.98 2.71 -6.49
CA ALA A 34 -4.61 3.04 -5.22
C ALA A 34 -3.86 4.16 -4.48
N PHE A 35 -4.61 5.06 -3.84
CA PHE A 35 -4.11 6.24 -3.09
C PHE A 35 -3.32 7.27 -3.90
N SER A 36 -3.00 7.02 -5.17
CA SER A 36 -2.17 7.91 -5.97
C SER A 36 -2.98 8.83 -6.88
N VAL A 37 -2.49 10.05 -7.07
CA VAL A 37 -3.00 11.02 -8.04
C VAL A 37 -1.92 11.44 -9.04
N ARG A 38 -2.34 11.95 -10.19
CA ARG A 38 -1.42 12.48 -11.21
C ARG A 38 -0.60 13.66 -10.69
N PRO A 39 0.60 13.92 -11.26
CA PRO A 39 1.34 15.16 -11.02
C PRO A 39 0.47 16.41 -11.19
N GLY A 40 0.71 17.44 -10.36
CA GLY A 40 -0.04 18.70 -10.39
C GLY A 40 -1.40 18.66 -9.67
N ILE A 41 -1.91 17.47 -9.32
CA ILE A 41 -3.12 17.32 -8.51
C ILE A 41 -2.76 17.43 -7.03
N ALA A 42 -3.56 18.19 -6.28
CA ALA A 42 -3.43 18.31 -4.83
C ALA A 42 -3.47 16.93 -4.15
N THR A 43 -2.51 16.68 -3.26
CA THR A 43 -2.41 15.42 -2.53
C THR A 43 -3.67 15.18 -1.70
N PRO A 44 -4.39 14.06 -1.92
CA PRO A 44 -5.62 13.78 -1.19
C PRO A 44 -5.39 13.63 0.33
N PRO A 45 -6.39 13.92 1.18
CA PRO A 45 -6.25 13.82 2.64
C PRO A 45 -5.75 12.46 3.14
N SER A 46 -6.22 11.37 2.55
CA SER A 46 -5.76 10.02 2.89
C SER A 46 -4.28 9.82 2.65
N LEU A 47 -3.75 10.31 1.53
CA LEU A 47 -2.32 10.22 1.21
C LEU A 47 -1.49 11.17 2.07
N LEU A 48 -2.01 12.36 2.41
CA LEU A 48 -1.36 13.25 3.37
C LEU A 48 -1.20 12.59 4.75
N ASN A 49 -2.19 11.83 5.20
CA ASN A 49 -2.09 11.07 6.45
C ASN A 49 -1.06 9.93 6.35
N MET A 50 -0.97 9.25 5.22
CA MET A 50 0.11 8.27 4.97
C MET A 50 1.49 8.94 5.03
N TYR A 51 1.67 10.12 4.42
CA TYR A 51 2.94 10.85 4.47
C TYR A 51 3.30 11.32 5.88
N LYS A 52 2.34 11.82 6.67
CA LYS A 52 2.55 12.16 8.08
C LYS A 52 3.09 10.97 8.87
N GLU A 53 2.54 9.78 8.65
CA GLU A 53 2.99 8.57 9.35
C GLU A 53 4.41 8.15 8.92
N LEU A 54 4.72 8.26 7.63
CA LEU A 54 6.06 7.98 7.11
C LEU A 54 7.11 8.94 7.68
N GLU A 55 6.80 10.23 7.79
CA GLU A 55 7.67 11.23 8.43
C GLU A 55 7.91 10.93 9.92
N ASN A 56 6.86 10.56 10.64
CA ASN A 56 6.96 10.27 12.07
C ASN A 56 7.76 9.01 12.37
N THR A 57 7.83 8.07 11.42
CA THR A 57 8.42 6.76 11.70
C THR A 57 9.75 6.52 11.02
N ILE A 58 9.96 7.02 9.81
CA ILE A 58 11.16 6.72 9.04
C ILE A 58 12.15 7.87 9.19
N PRO A 59 13.28 7.68 9.91
CA PRO A 59 14.27 8.74 10.06
C PRO A 59 14.79 9.19 8.70
N GLY A 60 14.73 10.50 8.44
CA GLY A 60 15.19 11.09 7.19
C GLY A 60 14.19 11.00 6.02
N PHE A 61 12.98 10.50 6.23
CA PHE A 61 11.92 10.63 5.24
C PHE A 61 11.44 12.09 5.19
N THR A 62 11.34 12.64 3.98
CA THR A 62 10.80 13.98 3.74
C THR A 62 9.56 13.85 2.87
N ARG A 63 8.45 14.44 3.31
CA ARG A 63 7.19 14.41 2.56
C ARG A 63 7.37 14.97 1.14
N PRO A 64 6.98 14.22 0.11
CA PRO A 64 6.92 14.74 -1.26
C PRO A 64 5.84 15.81 -1.39
N ASN A 65 6.09 16.79 -2.27
CA ASN A 65 5.11 17.83 -2.63
C ASN A 65 4.08 17.36 -3.70
N HIS A 66 3.96 16.06 -3.93
CA HIS A 66 3.04 15.47 -4.91
C HIS A 66 2.39 14.17 -4.41
N GLY A 67 1.27 13.78 -5.03
CA GLY A 67 0.57 12.53 -4.74
C GLY A 67 0.85 11.36 -5.70
N TYR A 68 1.87 11.49 -6.55
CA TYR A 68 2.23 10.48 -7.56
C TYR A 68 3.11 9.35 -6.98
N LEU A 69 2.58 8.11 -6.96
CA LEU A 69 3.18 6.93 -6.30
C LEU A 69 3.69 5.87 -7.28
N GLU A 70 3.89 6.22 -8.55
CA GLU A 70 4.43 5.28 -9.55
C GLU A 70 5.80 4.71 -9.13
N SER A 71 6.63 5.53 -8.44
CA SER A 71 7.91 5.09 -7.90
C SER A 71 7.78 3.94 -6.90
N TRP A 72 6.67 3.83 -6.17
CA TRP A 72 6.40 2.72 -5.26
C TRP A 72 6.04 1.46 -6.05
N ALA A 73 5.19 1.59 -7.07
CA ALA A 73 4.81 0.49 -7.95
C ALA A 73 6.04 -0.16 -8.62
N ARG A 74 6.95 0.68 -9.14
CA ARG A 74 8.22 0.22 -9.75
C ARG A 74 9.13 -0.56 -8.79
N GLN A 75 8.99 -0.37 -7.48
CA GLN A 75 9.83 -1.03 -6.48
C GLN A 75 9.23 -2.34 -5.94
N GLY A 76 8.02 -2.69 -6.37
CA GLY A 76 7.35 -3.92 -5.94
C GLY A 76 6.10 -3.70 -5.09
N VAL A 77 5.58 -2.47 -5.01
CA VAL A 77 4.36 -2.16 -4.24
C VAL A 77 3.13 -2.17 -5.14
N LEU A 78 2.33 -3.23 -5.06
CA LEU A 78 1.07 -3.33 -5.77
C LEU A 78 0.00 -2.46 -5.08
N LEU A 79 -0.33 -1.34 -5.71
CA LEU A 79 -1.36 -0.38 -5.26
C LEU A 79 -2.71 -0.72 -5.93
N LEU A 80 -3.45 -1.67 -5.38
CA LEU A 80 -4.65 -2.25 -6.00
C LEU A 80 -5.93 -1.70 -5.36
N ASN A 81 -6.81 -1.06 -6.15
CA ASN A 81 -8.17 -0.77 -5.70
C ASN A 81 -9.05 -2.02 -5.87
N THR A 82 -10.02 -2.22 -4.97
CA THR A 82 -10.99 -3.31 -5.08
C THR A 82 -12.00 -3.11 -6.20
N VAL A 83 -12.31 -1.86 -6.49
CA VAL A 83 -13.10 -1.44 -7.65
C VAL A 83 -12.17 -0.66 -8.58
N LEU A 84 -12.12 -1.03 -9.86
CA LEU A 84 -11.13 -0.47 -10.79
C LEU A 84 -11.64 0.70 -11.63
N THR A 85 -12.92 1.04 -11.56
CA THR A 85 -13.49 2.20 -12.27
C THR A 85 -14.56 2.88 -11.43
N VAL A 86 -14.81 4.16 -11.67
CA VAL A 86 -15.84 4.95 -11.00
C VAL A 86 -16.35 6.01 -11.96
N ARG A 87 -17.62 6.40 -11.86
CA ARG A 87 -18.18 7.54 -12.62
C ARG A 87 -17.74 8.85 -11.98
N ALA A 88 -17.54 9.86 -12.80
CA ALA A 88 -17.16 11.18 -12.30
C ALA A 88 -18.20 11.68 -11.28
N GLY A 89 -17.73 12.11 -10.12
CA GLY A 89 -18.58 12.61 -9.03
C GLY A 89 -19.46 11.58 -8.31
N GLN A 90 -19.41 10.29 -8.65
CA GLN A 90 -20.25 9.26 -8.04
C GLN A 90 -19.41 8.14 -7.41
N ALA A 91 -19.05 8.26 -6.13
CA ALA A 91 -18.38 7.18 -5.40
C ALA A 91 -19.21 5.88 -5.43
N HIS A 92 -18.54 4.72 -5.46
CA HIS A 92 -19.15 3.39 -5.51
C HIS A 92 -20.07 3.10 -6.70
N SER A 93 -20.11 3.95 -7.73
CA SER A 93 -21.02 3.80 -8.88
C SER A 93 -20.88 2.48 -9.64
N HIS A 94 -19.71 1.84 -9.55
CA HIS A 94 -19.36 0.61 -10.27
C HIS A 94 -19.04 -0.57 -9.35
N ALA A 95 -19.42 -0.50 -8.06
CA ALA A 95 -19.18 -1.58 -7.10
C ALA A 95 -19.82 -2.92 -7.55
N SER A 96 -21.01 -2.86 -8.17
CA SER A 96 -21.75 -4.03 -8.66
C SER A 96 -21.29 -4.57 -10.02
N LEU A 97 -20.26 -4.00 -10.66
CA LEU A 97 -19.81 -4.40 -12.00
C LEU A 97 -18.86 -5.62 -12.01
N GLY A 98 -18.72 -6.33 -10.88
CA GLY A 98 -17.87 -7.53 -10.80
C GLY A 98 -16.36 -7.25 -10.68
N TRP A 99 -15.94 -5.99 -10.49
CA TRP A 99 -14.53 -5.66 -10.22
C TRP A 99 -14.00 -6.34 -8.96
N GLU A 100 -14.87 -6.54 -7.96
CA GLU A 100 -14.48 -7.24 -6.75
C GLU A 100 -14.09 -8.69 -7.04
N THR A 101 -14.83 -9.40 -7.90
CA THR A 101 -14.51 -10.76 -8.33
C THR A 101 -13.14 -10.84 -9.01
N PHE A 102 -12.85 -9.86 -9.87
CA PHE A 102 -11.54 -9.77 -10.52
C PHE A 102 -10.42 -9.56 -9.50
N THR A 103 -10.57 -8.58 -8.60
CA THR A 103 -9.54 -8.26 -7.60
C THR A 103 -9.37 -9.35 -6.56
N ASP A 104 -10.44 -10.08 -6.22
CA ASP A 104 -10.38 -11.30 -5.40
C ASP A 104 -9.53 -12.38 -6.06
N LYS A 105 -9.71 -12.58 -7.37
CA LYS A 105 -8.90 -13.55 -8.10
C LYS A 105 -7.43 -13.13 -8.14
N VAL A 106 -7.13 -11.84 -8.30
CA VAL A 106 -5.76 -11.33 -8.23
C VAL A 106 -5.12 -11.62 -6.86
N ILE A 107 -5.83 -11.31 -5.76
CA ILE A 107 -5.32 -11.58 -4.40
C ILE A 107 -5.13 -13.08 -4.17
N SER A 108 -6.08 -13.91 -4.61
CA SER A 108 -6.00 -15.37 -4.53
C SER A 108 -4.78 -15.91 -5.29
N LEU A 109 -4.51 -15.40 -6.49
CA LEU A 109 -3.35 -15.83 -7.28
C LEU A 109 -2.03 -15.38 -6.65
N ILE A 110 -1.96 -14.20 -6.05
CA ILE A 110 -0.78 -13.77 -5.28
C ILE A 110 -0.59 -14.70 -4.07
N ASN A 111 -1.67 -14.97 -3.33
CA ASN A 111 -1.65 -15.85 -2.17
C ASN A 111 -1.22 -17.29 -2.53
N GLN A 112 -1.60 -17.77 -3.72
CA GLN A 112 -1.29 -19.13 -4.17
C GLN A 112 0.13 -19.24 -4.75
N HIS A 113 0.56 -18.27 -5.55
CA HIS A 113 1.77 -18.40 -6.38
C HIS A 113 2.97 -17.58 -5.90
N ARG A 114 2.84 -16.85 -4.78
CA ARG A 114 3.92 -16.05 -4.21
C ARG A 114 4.20 -16.50 -2.78
N GLU A 115 5.32 -16.03 -2.24
CA GLU A 115 5.72 -16.29 -0.86
C GLU A 115 6.30 -15.01 -0.25
N GLY A 116 6.12 -14.82 1.06
CA GLY A 116 6.70 -13.71 1.81
C GLY A 116 6.17 -12.31 1.42
N VAL A 117 5.07 -12.24 0.65
CA VAL A 117 4.42 -10.97 0.31
C VAL A 117 3.81 -10.33 1.57
N VAL A 118 3.98 -9.01 1.70
CA VAL A 118 3.39 -8.23 2.79
C VAL A 118 2.08 -7.60 2.32
N PHE A 119 0.98 -7.82 3.04
CA PHE A 119 -0.32 -7.23 2.77
C PHE A 119 -0.63 -6.17 3.83
N LEU A 120 -0.83 -4.93 3.39
CA LEU A 120 -1.29 -3.81 4.21
C LEU A 120 -2.80 -3.63 4.00
N LEU A 121 -3.58 -4.03 5.00
CA LEU A 121 -5.04 -4.05 4.96
C LEU A 121 -5.62 -2.94 5.83
N TRP A 122 -5.97 -1.82 5.20
CA TRP A 122 -6.45 -0.62 5.88
C TRP A 122 -7.97 -0.48 5.81
N GLY A 123 -8.62 -0.49 6.97
CA GLY A 123 -10.08 -0.45 7.10
C GLY A 123 -10.75 -1.82 6.96
N SER A 124 -12.02 -1.87 7.36
CA SER A 124 -12.81 -3.10 7.41
C SER A 124 -12.94 -3.79 6.05
N HIS A 125 -13.08 -3.02 4.96
CA HIS A 125 -13.21 -3.56 3.60
C HIS A 125 -11.96 -4.34 3.17
N ALA A 126 -10.78 -3.73 3.27
CA ALA A 126 -9.52 -4.39 2.95
C ALA A 126 -9.26 -5.62 3.84
N GLN A 127 -9.60 -5.51 5.13
CA GLN A 127 -9.44 -6.61 6.09
C GLN A 127 -10.36 -7.80 5.80
N LYS A 128 -11.60 -7.55 5.35
CA LYS A 128 -12.52 -8.60 4.88
C LYS A 128 -11.97 -9.29 3.64
N LYS A 129 -11.54 -8.52 2.64
CA LYS A 129 -11.02 -9.06 1.38
C LYS A 129 -9.73 -9.88 1.59
N GLY A 130 -8.86 -9.44 2.49
CA GLY A 130 -7.65 -10.17 2.84
C GLY A 130 -7.82 -11.36 3.79
N ALA A 131 -9.06 -11.75 4.14
CA ALA A 131 -9.29 -12.88 5.04
C ALA A 131 -8.80 -14.23 4.47
N ILE A 132 -8.74 -14.35 3.15
CA ILE A 132 -8.29 -15.56 2.43
C ILE A 132 -6.77 -15.76 2.43
N ILE A 133 -5.99 -14.77 2.89
CA ILE A 133 -4.53 -14.79 2.81
C ILE A 133 -3.95 -15.75 3.85
N ASP A 134 -3.09 -16.65 3.38
CA ASP A 134 -2.35 -17.58 4.24
C ASP A 134 -1.27 -16.82 5.02
N LYS A 135 -1.46 -16.71 6.33
CA LYS A 135 -0.59 -15.97 7.25
C LYS A 135 0.70 -16.70 7.61
N GLN A 136 0.83 -17.99 7.25
CA GLN A 136 2.09 -18.71 7.39
C GLN A 136 2.99 -18.43 6.18
N ARG A 137 2.39 -18.26 5.00
CA ARG A 137 3.11 -17.94 3.75
C ARG A 137 3.38 -16.46 3.55
N HIS A 138 2.52 -15.60 4.12
CA HIS A 138 2.52 -14.16 3.91
C HIS A 138 2.42 -13.38 5.21
N HIS A 139 2.79 -12.11 5.16
CA HIS A 139 2.66 -11.21 6.31
C HIS A 139 1.44 -10.31 6.12
N VAL A 140 0.45 -10.43 7.01
CA VAL A 140 -0.78 -9.61 6.95
C VAL A 140 -0.76 -8.59 8.09
N LEU A 141 -0.74 -7.31 7.74
CA LEU A 141 -0.78 -6.19 8.68
C LEU A 141 -2.10 -5.43 8.51
N LYS A 142 -2.81 -5.23 9.61
CA LYS A 142 -4.13 -4.58 9.63
C LYS A 142 -4.03 -3.24 10.36
N ALA A 143 -4.71 -2.23 9.84
CA ALA A 143 -4.89 -0.95 10.53
C ALA A 143 -6.24 -0.32 10.13
N PRO A 144 -6.68 0.76 10.80
CA PRO A 144 -7.78 1.61 10.32
C PRO A 144 -7.52 2.16 8.89
N HIS A 145 -8.50 2.80 8.25
CA HIS A 145 -8.34 3.40 6.90
C HIS A 145 -7.90 4.87 6.95
N PRO A 146 -6.90 5.35 6.16
CA PRO A 146 -6.25 6.66 6.35
C PRO A 146 -7.12 7.88 6.07
N SER A 147 -8.41 7.67 5.86
CA SER A 147 -9.40 8.73 5.61
C SER A 147 -9.58 9.60 6.87
N PRO A 148 -9.76 10.92 6.71
CA PRO A 148 -10.07 11.83 7.82
C PRO A 148 -11.30 11.43 8.65
N ALA A 149 -12.26 10.72 8.05
CA ALA A 149 -13.49 10.29 8.73
C ALA A 149 -13.25 9.25 9.84
N PHE A 150 -12.10 8.57 9.84
CA PHE A 150 -11.70 7.62 10.89
C PHE A 150 -10.55 8.22 11.71
N CYS A 151 -10.87 9.33 12.39
CA CYS A 151 -9.97 10.08 13.26
C CYS A 151 -10.01 9.51 14.69
N ALA A 152 -9.27 8.44 14.96
CA ALA A 152 -8.86 8.06 16.31
C ALA A 152 -7.69 7.08 16.25
N SER A 153 -6.52 7.53 16.72
CA SER A 153 -5.33 6.72 17.00
C SER A 153 -4.68 5.97 15.81
N TRP A 154 -4.07 6.75 14.91
CA TRP A 154 -3.11 6.24 13.92
C TRP A 154 -1.69 6.09 14.49
N VAL A 155 -1.43 6.76 15.63
CA VAL A 155 -0.24 6.62 16.46
C VAL A 155 -0.25 5.23 17.09
N LEU A 156 0.15 4.19 16.36
CA LEU A 156 0.83 3.04 16.99
C LEU A 156 1.42 1.97 16.08
N TRP A 157 1.45 2.04 14.74
CA TRP A 157 1.61 0.77 14.01
C TRP A 157 2.97 0.51 13.37
N LEU A 158 3.87 1.50 13.45
CA LEU A 158 5.28 1.26 13.18
C LEU A 158 6.18 1.26 14.45
N GLN A 159 5.62 1.51 15.65
CA GLN A 159 6.39 1.49 16.90
C GLN A 159 7.08 0.15 17.23
N PRO A 160 6.50 -1.04 16.95
CA PRO A 160 7.23 -2.30 17.10
C PRO A 160 8.48 -2.40 16.21
N PHE A 161 8.60 -1.56 15.19
CA PHE A 161 9.72 -1.55 14.25
C PHE A 161 10.89 -0.64 14.68
N CYS A 162 10.67 0.29 15.63
CA CYS A 162 11.72 1.17 16.16
C CYS A 162 12.09 0.87 17.62
N ALA A 163 11.17 0.36 18.45
CA ALA A 163 11.38 0.26 19.91
C ALA A 163 11.93 -1.09 20.44
N GLY A 164 12.36 -2.03 19.57
CA GLY A 164 13.19 -3.16 20.00
C GLY A 164 12.61 -4.11 21.07
N LYS A 165 11.28 -4.24 21.18
CA LYS A 165 10.69 -5.20 22.14
C LYS A 165 10.22 -6.49 21.48
N SER A 166 10.79 -7.59 21.97
CA SER A 166 10.54 -8.97 21.57
C SER A 166 9.10 -9.38 21.90
N VAL A 167 8.39 -9.97 20.94
CA VAL A 167 7.19 -10.78 21.21
C VAL A 167 7.63 -12.24 21.16
N ALA A 168 7.65 -12.87 22.33
CA ALA A 168 7.91 -14.30 22.47
C ALA A 168 6.70 -15.10 21.99
N GLY A 169 6.94 -16.18 21.25
CA GLY A 169 5.91 -17.07 20.74
C GLY A 169 6.47 -18.19 19.87
N ASN A 170 7.04 -19.19 20.55
CA ASN A 170 7.47 -20.54 20.18
C ASN A 170 7.75 -20.96 18.72
N ASN A 171 8.93 -21.62 18.63
CA ASN A 171 9.40 -22.60 17.65
C ASN A 171 9.74 -22.10 16.24
N MET A 172 11.04 -21.79 16.04
CA MET A 172 11.88 -22.56 15.12
C MET A 172 13.34 -22.12 15.27
N ALA A 173 14.18 -23.04 15.78
CA ALA A 173 15.61 -22.93 15.75
C ALA A 173 16.13 -23.32 14.36
N ARG A 174 16.70 -22.35 13.63
CA ARG A 174 17.91 -22.41 12.76
C ARG A 174 17.77 -21.37 11.65
N ARG A 175 18.77 -20.48 11.57
CA ARG A 175 18.88 -19.25 10.74
C ARG A 175 18.02 -18.08 11.23
N ARG A 176 18.44 -17.51 12.36
CA ARG A 176 17.94 -16.25 12.95
C ARG A 176 18.30 -15.05 12.05
N LEU A 177 17.43 -14.73 11.10
CA LEU A 177 17.09 -13.34 10.84
C LEU A 177 15.77 -13.12 11.56
N THR A 178 15.78 -12.37 12.66
CA THR A 178 14.53 -11.95 13.29
C THR A 178 13.73 -11.17 12.24
N GLY A 179 12.40 -11.27 12.20
CA GLY A 179 11.57 -10.51 11.24
C GLY A 179 11.92 -9.00 11.22
N CYS A 180 12.41 -8.47 12.34
CA CYS A 180 12.97 -7.13 12.48
C CYS A 180 14.24 -6.85 11.64
N GLN A 181 15.17 -7.81 11.50
CA GLN A 181 16.38 -7.65 10.68
C GLN A 181 16.07 -7.72 9.18
N TYR A 182 15.13 -8.57 8.77
CA TYR A 182 14.62 -8.61 7.40
C TYR A 182 13.89 -7.31 7.02
N TYR A 183 13.09 -6.78 7.94
CA TYR A 183 12.32 -5.55 7.77
C TYR A 183 13.21 -4.30 7.66
N ARG A 184 14.19 -4.12 8.57
CA ARG A 184 15.14 -2.99 8.49
C ARG A 184 15.88 -2.97 7.17
N GLN A 185 16.24 -4.13 6.60
CA GLN A 185 16.96 -4.16 5.32
C GLN A 185 16.08 -3.89 4.09
N ARG A 186 14.77 -4.21 4.12
CA ARG A 186 13.87 -3.95 3.00
C ARG A 186 13.23 -2.57 3.07
N VAL A 187 12.64 -2.16 4.20
CA VAL A 187 11.95 -0.86 4.34
C VAL A 187 12.93 0.33 4.35
N SER A 188 14.11 0.21 4.96
CA SER A 188 15.13 1.27 4.84
C SER A 188 15.71 1.42 3.43
N LYS A 189 15.67 0.35 2.60
CA LYS A 189 15.97 0.43 1.16
C LYS A 189 14.84 1.08 0.35
N PHE A 190 13.58 1.01 0.82
CA PHE A 190 12.44 1.72 0.20
C PHE A 190 12.45 3.22 0.50
N ALA A 191 13.00 3.64 1.65
CA ALA A 191 12.97 5.03 2.10
C ALA A 191 14.35 5.74 2.16
N GLY A 192 15.45 5.06 1.85
CA GLY A 192 16.80 5.60 2.03
C GLY A 192 17.71 5.48 0.80
N LYS A 193 18.26 6.63 0.40
CA LYS A 193 19.40 6.88 -0.52
C LYS A 193 19.15 6.90 -2.04
N ARG A 194 18.04 7.46 -2.50
CA ARG A 194 18.06 8.41 -3.64
C ARG A 194 17.03 9.48 -3.33
N ARG A 195 17.38 10.76 -3.55
CA ARG A 195 16.39 11.86 -3.58
C ARG A 195 15.17 11.31 -4.34
N MET A 196 13.97 11.35 -3.75
CA MET A 196 12.78 11.19 -4.59
C MET A 196 12.92 12.25 -5.66
N ALA A 197 13.17 11.83 -6.89
CA ALA A 197 13.51 12.74 -7.96
C ALA A 197 12.34 13.72 -8.09
N ALA A 198 12.64 15.01 -7.97
CA ALA A 198 11.70 16.03 -8.42
C ALA A 198 11.28 15.65 -9.84
N LEU A 199 9.98 15.68 -10.11
CA LEU A 199 9.49 15.56 -11.48
C LEU A 199 10.22 16.62 -12.32
N PRO A 200 10.76 16.28 -13.51
CA PRO A 200 11.34 17.28 -14.39
C PRO A 200 10.27 18.35 -14.70
N PRO A 201 10.64 19.63 -14.77
CA PRO A 201 9.71 20.65 -15.25
C PRO A 201 9.26 20.26 -16.67
N GLY A 202 7.94 20.19 -16.86
CA GLY A 202 7.31 19.98 -18.16
C GLY A 202 7.24 21.27 -18.96
#